data_AF-A0A0S8JQD5-F1
#
_entry.id   AF-A0A0S8JQD5-F1
#
_cell.length_a   1.000
_cell.length_b   1.000
_cell.length_c   1.000
_cell.angle_alpha   90.00
_cell.angle_beta   90.00
_cell.angle_gamma   90.00
#
_symmetry.space_group_name_H-M   'P 1'
#
loop_
_entity.id
_entity.type
_entity.pdbx_description
1 polymer ?
#
loop_
_entity_poly.entity_id
_entity_poly.type
_entity_poly.pdbx_seq_one_letter_code
_entity_poly.pdbx_strand_id
1 'polypeptide(L)'
;MFLALVVLGIGVLRAGVAHAAELPPAPEGSFSIAVLPDTQHYLGCGTKAEPDSTDEVTNPVFDAYTQWIADNLEQQRIVFVSHVGDIVDINEPAQWEVARGCMDRLHGRVPYGISVGNHDMTSTGDSSLFQTYFGQSRFEEFEWYGGAFRSERENQAISGNNANSYQLFSAEGYDFVFLHLECNAPDDVLDWANEVLAQHFDRRAIVTTHMYLGPRERPTDPSDYFDAPKGVMLWTKRHGDRGNSPQQMWDKCFSRHRNLFMIFCGDQSRTQAMRLTARGDHGNPVYALLSDYGVHGLRVYRVVPSENLIYAQTYNPIEGALCEGTEIVPDREEHQFVLSYDPARARSSVFLYK
;
A
#
# COMPACT_ATOMS: atom_id res chain seq x y z
N MET A 1 -54.84 -32.04 49.42
CA MET A 1 -54.76 -30.82 48.60
C MET A 1 -53.42 -30.16 48.88
N PHE A 2 -52.38 -30.51 48.12
CA PHE A 2 -51.05 -29.91 48.25
C PHE A 2 -50.78 -29.07 47.00
N LEU A 3 -50.54 -27.79 47.22
CA LEU A 3 -50.27 -26.76 46.21
C LEU A 3 -48.79 -26.87 45.79
N ALA A 4 -48.53 -27.02 44.49
CA ALA A 4 -47.17 -27.02 43.94
C ALA A 4 -46.70 -25.57 43.71
N LEU A 5 -45.56 -25.21 44.31
CA LEU A 5 -44.87 -23.93 44.08
C LEU A 5 -43.95 -24.10 42.86
N VAL A 6 -44.22 -23.35 41.78
CA VAL A 6 -43.30 -23.24 40.64
C VAL A 6 -42.43 -22.01 40.85
N VAL A 7 -41.13 -22.22 41.03
CA VAL A 7 -40.12 -21.16 41.04
C VAL A 7 -39.63 -20.95 39.62
N LEU A 8 -40.01 -19.84 38.98
CA LEU A 8 -39.39 -19.40 37.73
C LEU A 8 -38.01 -18.82 38.04
N GLY A 9 -36.96 -19.53 37.62
CA GLY A 9 -35.60 -19.00 37.59
C GLY A 9 -35.44 -18.06 36.39
N ILE A 10 -35.27 -16.77 36.65
CA ILE A 10 -34.88 -15.79 35.63
C ILE A 10 -33.39 -16.01 35.34
N GLY A 11 -33.09 -16.65 34.21
CA GLY A 11 -31.74 -16.74 33.68
C GLY A 11 -31.31 -15.37 33.15
N VAL A 12 -30.36 -14.73 33.83
CA VAL A 12 -29.68 -13.54 33.30
C VAL A 12 -28.75 -14.02 32.19
N LEU A 13 -29.15 -13.82 30.93
CA LEU A 13 -28.26 -13.91 29.78
C LEU A 13 -27.18 -12.83 29.94
N ARG A 14 -25.98 -13.23 30.35
CA ARG A 14 -24.80 -12.39 30.19
C ARG A 14 -24.49 -12.33 28.70
N ALA A 15 -24.82 -11.19 28.08
CA ALA A 15 -24.28 -10.85 26.78
C ALA A 15 -22.75 -10.86 26.90
N GLY A 16 -22.10 -11.81 26.23
CA GLY A 16 -20.65 -11.77 26.06
C GLY A 16 -20.33 -10.50 25.30
N VAL A 17 -19.45 -9.67 25.85
CA VAL A 17 -18.81 -8.60 25.09
C VAL A 17 -18.10 -9.29 23.93
N ALA A 18 -18.58 -9.08 22.71
CA ALA A 18 -17.87 -9.55 21.52
C ALA A 18 -16.49 -8.89 21.56
N HIS A 19 -15.46 -9.67 21.86
CA HIS A 19 -14.09 -9.21 21.59
C HIS A 19 -14.03 -8.96 20.09
N ALA A 20 -13.68 -7.74 19.70
CA ALA A 20 -13.35 -7.44 18.32
C ALA A 20 -12.26 -8.43 17.88
N ALA A 21 -12.38 -8.96 16.67
CA ALA A 21 -11.45 -9.99 16.21
C ALA A 21 -10.04 -9.39 16.05
N GLU A 22 -9.10 -9.85 16.88
CA GLU A 22 -7.67 -9.58 16.71
C GLU A 22 -7.14 -10.26 15.44
N LEU A 23 -6.07 -9.70 14.84
CA LEU A 23 -5.41 -10.32 13.70
C LEU A 23 -4.65 -11.59 14.18
N PRO A 24 -5.05 -12.80 13.77
CA PRO A 24 -4.42 -14.02 14.27
C PRO A 24 -2.95 -14.09 13.83
N PRO A 25 -2.05 -14.67 14.66
CA PRO A 25 -0.66 -14.88 14.29
C PRO A 25 -0.53 -15.54 12.92
N ALA A 26 0.50 -15.16 12.16
CA ALA A 26 0.74 -15.75 10.86
C ALA A 26 1.17 -17.22 11.01
N PRO A 27 0.56 -18.16 10.27
CA PRO A 27 0.93 -19.57 10.35
C PRO A 27 2.38 -19.77 9.89
N GLU A 28 3.03 -20.81 10.39
CA GLU A 28 4.35 -21.22 9.93
C GLU A 28 4.33 -21.51 8.41
N GLY A 29 5.41 -21.16 7.70
CA GLY A 29 5.49 -21.31 6.25
C GLY A 29 4.71 -20.26 5.46
N SER A 30 4.19 -19.22 6.10
CA SER A 30 3.59 -18.04 5.44
C SER A 30 4.51 -16.82 5.52
N PHE A 31 4.17 -15.75 4.80
CA PHE A 31 4.80 -14.43 4.97
C PHE A 31 3.78 -13.33 4.65
N SER A 32 4.03 -12.14 5.17
CA SER A 32 3.12 -11.00 5.02
C SER A 32 3.81 -9.78 4.42
N ILE A 33 3.07 -9.04 3.61
CA ILE A 33 3.41 -7.69 3.17
C ILE A 33 2.42 -6.72 3.84
N ALA A 34 2.93 -5.76 4.59
CA ALA A 34 2.11 -4.70 5.17
C ALA A 34 2.08 -3.51 4.20
N VAL A 35 0.88 -2.98 3.93
CA VAL A 35 0.67 -1.83 3.06
C VAL A 35 0.08 -0.70 3.88
N LEU A 36 0.87 0.36 4.04
CA LEU A 36 0.48 1.63 4.65
C LEU A 36 -0.34 2.44 3.64
N PRO A 37 -1.54 2.91 4.03
CA PRO A 37 -2.38 3.76 3.19
C PRO A 37 -1.86 5.21 3.17
N ASP A 38 -2.65 6.12 2.59
CA ASP A 38 -2.46 7.56 2.63
C ASP A 38 -2.47 8.09 4.08
N THR A 39 -1.33 8.56 4.58
CA THR A 39 -1.13 8.84 6.02
C THR A 39 -1.46 10.26 6.45
N GLN A 40 -1.68 11.20 5.52
CA GLN A 40 -2.02 12.64 5.64
C GLN A 40 -2.65 13.22 6.93
N HIS A 41 -3.19 12.46 7.87
CA HIS A 41 -3.88 12.91 9.08
C HIS A 41 -2.96 13.60 10.11
N TYR A 42 -2.26 14.66 9.69
CA TYR A 42 -1.42 15.49 10.54
C TYR A 42 -2.26 16.46 11.38
N LEU A 43 -1.79 16.69 12.60
CA LEU A 43 -2.35 17.63 13.57
C LEU A 43 -1.24 18.62 14.00
N GLY A 44 -1.62 19.72 14.64
CA GLY A 44 -0.71 20.77 15.07
C GLY A 44 -0.59 21.91 14.08
N CYS A 45 0.36 22.82 14.37
CA CYS A 45 0.54 24.09 13.68
C CYS A 45 0.68 23.94 12.15
N GLY A 46 -0.13 24.69 11.40
CA GLY A 46 -0.03 24.77 9.94
C GLY A 46 -0.60 23.57 9.17
N THR A 47 -1.12 22.55 9.86
CA THR A 47 -1.73 21.37 9.22
C THR A 47 -3.10 21.69 8.61
N LYS A 48 -3.62 20.83 7.73
CA LYS A 48 -4.98 21.03 7.17
C LYS A 48 -6.07 20.96 8.25
N ALA A 49 -5.88 20.12 9.25
CA ALA A 49 -6.84 19.92 10.33
C ALA A 49 -6.84 21.09 11.31
N GLU A 50 -5.68 21.67 11.60
CA GLU A 50 -5.48 22.65 12.67
C GLU A 50 -4.62 23.85 12.23
N PRO A 51 -5.03 24.62 11.20
CA PRO A 51 -4.19 25.63 10.56
C PRO A 51 -3.76 26.77 11.51
N ASP A 52 -4.58 27.09 12.52
CA ASP A 52 -4.32 28.15 13.50
C ASP A 52 -3.70 27.63 14.81
N SER A 53 -3.39 26.33 14.91
CA SER A 53 -2.77 25.75 16.10
C SER A 53 -1.34 26.25 16.28
N THR A 54 -0.87 26.30 17.52
CA THR A 54 0.53 26.56 17.87
C THR A 54 1.24 25.31 18.39
N ASP A 55 0.54 24.18 18.43
CA ASP A 55 1.07 22.92 18.92
C ASP A 55 2.04 22.31 17.91
N GLU A 56 2.93 21.44 18.38
CA GLU A 56 3.89 20.73 17.52
C GLU A 56 3.16 19.85 16.49
N VAL A 57 3.72 19.77 15.29
CA VAL A 57 3.17 18.91 14.23
C VAL A 57 3.32 17.44 14.64
N THR A 58 2.22 16.69 14.57
CA THR A 58 2.19 15.27 14.91
C THR A 58 1.34 14.48 13.90
N ASN A 59 1.52 13.16 13.87
CA ASN A 59 0.63 12.26 13.13
C ASN A 59 0.41 10.96 13.94
N PRO A 60 -0.58 10.94 14.85
CA PRO A 60 -0.84 9.77 15.70
C PRO A 60 -1.23 8.51 14.93
N VAL A 61 -1.84 8.67 13.74
CA VAL A 61 -2.28 7.56 12.90
C VAL A 61 -1.07 6.87 12.29
N PHE A 62 -0.18 7.65 11.69
CA PHE A 62 1.04 7.13 11.09
C PHE A 62 1.96 6.49 12.15
N ASP A 63 2.11 7.14 13.31
CA ASP A 63 2.90 6.59 14.43
C ASP A 63 2.32 5.27 14.93
N ALA A 64 1.00 5.18 15.14
CA ALA A 64 0.34 3.95 15.57
C ALA A 64 0.53 2.81 14.54
N TYR A 65 0.47 3.12 13.25
CA TYR A 65 0.58 2.11 12.19
C TYR A 65 2.01 1.57 12.08
N THR A 66 3.02 2.45 12.07
CA THR A 66 4.42 2.00 12.02
C THR A 66 4.84 1.32 13.32
N GLN A 67 4.36 1.80 14.47
CA GLN A 67 4.61 1.15 15.76
C GLN A 67 4.03 -0.28 15.77
N TRP A 68 2.77 -0.45 15.36
CA TRP A 68 2.17 -1.78 15.30
C TRP A 68 2.92 -2.72 14.36
N ILE A 69 3.29 -2.27 13.15
CA ILE A 69 4.09 -3.08 12.23
C ILE A 69 5.40 -3.50 12.89
N ALA A 70 6.09 -2.56 13.54
CA ALA A 70 7.39 -2.79 14.16
C ALA A 70 7.31 -3.80 15.32
N ASP A 71 6.22 -3.79 16.08
CA ASP A 71 5.97 -4.74 17.18
C ASP A 71 5.51 -6.11 16.68
N ASN A 72 5.00 -6.19 15.45
CA ASN A 72 4.37 -7.38 14.90
C ASN A 72 5.18 -8.06 13.77
N LEU A 73 6.41 -7.61 13.51
CA LEU A 73 7.25 -8.16 12.43
C LEU A 73 7.35 -9.70 12.49
N GLU A 74 7.64 -10.26 13.68
CA GLU A 74 7.78 -11.70 13.86
C GLU A 74 6.42 -12.43 13.90
N GLN A 75 5.50 -11.96 14.76
CA GLN A 75 4.21 -12.62 14.98
C GLN A 75 3.35 -12.67 13.71
N GLN A 76 3.45 -11.64 12.88
CA GLN A 76 2.70 -11.53 11.62
C GLN A 76 3.57 -11.89 10.40
N ARG A 77 4.84 -12.26 10.61
CA ARG A 77 5.82 -12.64 9.58
C ARG A 77 5.91 -11.60 8.47
N ILE A 78 5.98 -10.32 8.85
CA ILE A 78 6.05 -9.19 7.91
C ILE A 78 7.45 -9.15 7.32
N VAL A 79 7.55 -9.43 6.03
CA VAL A 79 8.83 -9.47 5.30
C VAL A 79 9.06 -8.23 4.44
N PHE A 80 8.02 -7.41 4.23
CA PHE A 80 8.11 -6.18 3.46
C PHE A 80 7.03 -5.19 3.91
N VAL A 81 7.34 -3.89 3.87
CA VAL A 81 6.38 -2.80 4.07
C VAL A 81 6.33 -1.90 2.84
N SER A 82 5.14 -1.62 2.32
CA SER A 82 4.96 -0.70 1.20
C SER A 82 4.08 0.47 1.62
N HIS A 83 4.41 1.69 1.16
CA HIS A 83 3.60 2.88 1.36
C HIS A 83 3.05 3.36 0.02
N VAL A 84 1.72 3.56 -0.08
CA VAL A 84 1.05 3.87 -1.35
C VAL A 84 1.19 5.32 -1.80
N GLY A 85 1.54 6.23 -0.89
CA GLY A 85 1.81 7.65 -1.18
C GLY A 85 0.91 8.56 -0.34
N ASP A 86 0.93 9.85 -0.64
CA ASP A 86 0.29 10.90 0.16
C ASP A 86 0.66 10.75 1.64
N ILE A 87 1.98 10.80 1.83
CA ILE A 87 2.64 10.62 3.10
C ILE A 87 2.32 11.83 3.99
N VAL A 88 2.39 13.03 3.40
CA VAL A 88 2.10 14.33 4.06
C VAL A 88 0.81 14.93 3.51
N ASP A 89 0.10 15.74 4.30
CA ASP A 89 -1.05 16.48 3.76
C ASP A 89 -0.64 17.79 3.08
N ILE A 90 0.42 18.41 3.57
CA ILE A 90 1.03 19.63 3.04
C ILE A 90 2.52 19.32 2.87
N ASN A 91 3.05 19.65 1.71
CA ASN A 91 4.43 19.35 1.34
C ASN A 91 5.41 20.34 2.01
N GLU A 92 5.61 20.18 3.31
CA GLU A 92 6.44 21.07 4.14
C GLU A 92 7.36 20.33 5.11
N PRO A 93 8.51 20.92 5.51
CA PRO A 93 9.53 20.23 6.29
C PRO A 93 9.02 19.60 7.59
N ALA A 94 8.15 20.29 8.33
CA ALA A 94 7.66 19.81 9.64
C ALA A 94 6.92 18.46 9.54
N GLN A 95 6.09 18.28 8.50
CA GLN A 95 5.38 17.01 8.29
C GLN A 95 6.32 15.90 7.82
N TRP A 96 7.32 16.24 7.02
CA TRP A 96 8.33 15.27 6.58
C TRP A 96 9.25 14.82 7.71
N GLU A 97 9.57 15.68 8.67
CA GLU A 97 10.31 15.31 9.87
C GLU A 97 9.56 14.26 10.69
N VAL A 98 8.25 14.47 10.88
CA VAL A 98 7.37 13.50 11.55
C VAL A 98 7.26 12.20 10.73
N ALA A 99 7.05 12.29 9.41
CA ALA A 99 7.00 11.12 8.52
C ALA A 99 8.28 10.28 8.62
N ARG A 100 9.43 10.97 8.62
CA ARG A 100 10.74 10.35 8.74
C ARG A 100 10.89 9.64 10.08
N GLY A 101 10.50 10.28 11.19
CA GLY A 101 10.51 9.68 12.52
C GLY A 101 9.65 8.42 12.62
N CYS A 102 8.44 8.44 12.03
CA CYS A 102 7.55 7.28 11.97
C CYS A 102 8.18 6.11 11.21
N MET A 103 8.79 6.37 10.05
CA MET A 103 9.42 5.34 9.22
C MET A 103 10.78 4.85 9.75
N ASP A 104 11.49 5.67 10.54
CA ASP A 104 12.75 5.27 11.18
C ASP A 104 12.58 4.06 12.13
N ARG A 105 11.36 3.83 12.66
CA ARG A 105 11.02 2.64 13.45
C ARG A 105 11.18 1.33 12.69
N LEU A 106 11.07 1.36 11.36
CA LEU A 106 11.14 0.22 10.46
C LEU A 106 12.50 0.10 9.76
N HIS A 107 13.25 1.22 9.71
CA HIS A 107 14.50 1.31 8.99
C HIS A 107 15.56 0.37 9.55
N GLY A 108 16.15 -0.46 8.68
CA GLY A 108 17.11 -1.51 9.07
C GLY A 108 16.50 -2.73 9.76
N ARG A 109 15.17 -2.79 9.95
CA ARG A 109 14.46 -3.92 10.60
C ARG A 109 13.65 -4.74 9.62
N VAL A 110 13.11 -4.12 8.57
CA VAL A 110 12.36 -4.78 7.51
C VAL A 110 12.58 -4.03 6.19
N PRO A 111 12.69 -4.72 5.04
CA PRO A 111 12.68 -4.06 3.75
C PRO A 111 11.41 -3.22 3.55
N TYR A 112 11.55 -2.05 2.96
CA TYR A 112 10.40 -1.22 2.63
C TYR A 112 10.62 -0.35 1.40
N GLY A 113 9.52 0.08 0.79
CA GLY A 113 9.52 1.05 -0.29
C GLY A 113 8.34 2.01 -0.16
N ILE A 114 8.48 3.17 -0.81
CA ILE A 114 7.54 4.28 -0.69
C ILE A 114 7.27 4.82 -2.08
N SER A 115 6.00 4.87 -2.47
CA SER A 115 5.58 5.65 -3.65
C SER A 115 5.27 7.09 -3.23
N VAL A 116 5.55 8.03 -4.12
CA VAL A 116 5.25 9.45 -3.91
C VAL A 116 3.84 9.73 -4.43
N GLY A 117 2.97 10.24 -3.56
CA GLY A 117 1.61 10.62 -3.92
C GLY A 117 1.50 12.04 -4.47
N ASN A 118 0.28 12.47 -4.80
CA ASN A 118 0.11 13.82 -5.32
C ASN A 118 0.46 14.89 -4.28
N HIS A 119 0.18 14.70 -2.99
CA HIS A 119 0.50 15.66 -1.93
C HIS A 119 2.00 15.76 -1.63
N ASP A 120 2.77 14.74 -2.00
CA ASP A 120 4.20 14.65 -1.73
C ASP A 120 5.07 15.35 -2.81
N MET A 121 4.46 15.81 -3.90
CA MET A 121 5.13 16.45 -5.03
C MET A 121 4.36 17.67 -5.56
N THR A 122 5.04 18.56 -6.28
CA THR A 122 4.40 19.68 -6.98
C THR A 122 3.58 19.19 -8.18
N SER A 123 2.75 20.06 -8.77
CA SER A 123 1.97 19.73 -9.97
C SER A 123 2.83 19.28 -11.17
N THR A 124 4.06 19.78 -11.26
CA THR A 124 5.05 19.41 -12.30
C THR A 124 5.89 18.18 -11.94
N GLY A 125 5.62 17.55 -10.79
CA GLY A 125 6.30 16.34 -10.34
C GLY A 125 7.62 16.57 -9.62
N ASP A 126 7.86 17.77 -9.07
CA ASP A 126 9.02 18.01 -8.21
C ASP A 126 8.77 17.37 -6.83
N SER A 127 9.62 16.41 -6.47
CA SER A 127 9.59 15.67 -5.20
C SER A 127 10.82 15.94 -4.32
N SER A 128 11.48 17.10 -4.50
CA SER A 128 12.74 17.44 -3.80
C SER A 128 12.66 17.30 -2.29
N LEU A 129 11.51 17.64 -1.68
CA LEU A 129 11.36 17.54 -0.24
C LEU A 129 11.26 16.08 0.20
N PHE A 130 10.42 15.25 -0.44
CA PHE A 130 10.44 13.80 -0.26
C PHE A 130 11.87 13.23 -0.39
N GLN A 131 12.61 13.63 -1.42
CA GLN A 131 13.98 13.16 -1.66
C GLN A 131 14.99 13.60 -0.58
N THR A 132 14.71 14.67 0.15
CA THR A 132 15.55 15.10 1.29
C THR A 132 15.43 14.13 2.46
N TYR A 133 14.21 13.64 2.73
CA TYR A 133 13.94 12.75 3.88
C TYR A 133 14.03 11.27 3.53
N PHE A 134 13.73 10.90 2.28
CA PHE A 134 13.68 9.54 1.76
C PHE A 134 14.45 9.39 0.45
N GLY A 135 15.58 10.09 0.28
CA GLY A 135 16.45 9.96 -0.88
C GLY A 135 17.19 8.62 -0.96
N GLN A 136 17.72 8.31 -2.13
CA GLN A 136 18.40 7.07 -2.49
C GLN A 136 19.55 6.73 -1.52
N SER A 137 20.32 7.72 -1.07
CA SER A 137 21.44 7.52 -0.14
C SER A 137 21.02 6.92 1.20
N ARG A 138 19.75 7.04 1.58
CA ARG A 138 19.18 6.37 2.76
C ARG A 138 19.11 4.85 2.58
N PHE A 139 19.05 4.38 1.34
CA PHE A 139 18.70 3.01 1.01
C PHE A 139 19.83 2.22 0.33
N GLU A 140 20.79 2.90 -0.31
CA GLU A 140 21.79 2.28 -1.18
C GLU A 140 22.73 1.30 -0.47
N GLU A 141 22.84 1.35 0.86
CA GLU A 141 23.62 0.39 1.64
C GLU A 141 22.88 -0.94 1.91
N PHE A 142 21.56 -0.99 1.70
CA PHE A 142 20.79 -2.20 1.89
C PHE A 142 20.79 -3.09 0.65
N GLU A 143 21.15 -4.37 0.81
CA GLU A 143 21.17 -5.34 -0.29
C GLU A 143 19.80 -5.53 -0.98
N TRP A 144 18.71 -5.30 -0.23
CA TRP A 144 17.36 -5.38 -0.77
C TRP A 144 16.96 -4.15 -1.60
N TYR A 145 17.73 -3.06 -1.59
CA TYR A 145 17.47 -1.90 -2.43
C TYR A 145 18.11 -2.09 -3.81
N GLY A 146 17.27 -2.38 -4.81
CA GLY A 146 17.75 -2.71 -6.16
C GLY A 146 18.21 -1.49 -6.95
N GLY A 147 17.64 -0.32 -6.68
CA GLY A 147 18.02 0.94 -7.31
C GLY A 147 16.85 1.88 -7.52
N ALA A 148 17.15 3.01 -8.15
CA ALA A 148 16.21 4.09 -8.42
C ALA A 148 16.30 4.57 -9.88
N PHE A 149 15.21 5.15 -10.38
CA PHE A 149 15.24 5.80 -11.68
C PHE A 149 16.22 6.98 -11.66
N ARG A 150 17.05 7.06 -12.70
CA ARG A 150 17.91 8.21 -12.93
C ARG A 150 17.49 8.90 -14.21
N SER A 151 17.02 10.13 -14.07
CA SER A 151 16.71 10.99 -15.21
C SER A 151 17.99 11.39 -15.96
N GLU A 152 17.89 11.59 -17.28
CA GLU A 152 18.96 12.18 -18.09
C GLU A 152 19.23 13.66 -17.75
N ARG A 153 18.31 14.32 -17.04
CA ARG A 153 18.44 15.71 -16.58
C ARG A 153 19.52 15.81 -15.50
N GLU A 154 20.22 16.94 -15.41
CA GLU A 154 21.19 17.17 -14.32
C GLU A 154 20.49 17.20 -12.96
N ASN A 155 19.38 17.94 -12.86
CA ASN A 155 18.56 17.99 -11.67
C ASN A 155 17.63 16.76 -11.59
N GLN A 156 17.74 16.01 -10.49
CA GLN A 156 16.95 14.80 -10.20
C GLN A 156 15.67 15.09 -9.39
N ALA A 157 15.33 16.35 -9.12
CA ALA A 157 14.13 16.77 -8.40
C ALA A 157 12.82 16.22 -9.01
N ILE A 158 12.77 16.06 -10.34
CA ILE A 158 11.60 15.53 -11.06
C ILE A 158 11.89 14.09 -11.49
N SER A 159 11.08 13.15 -10.99
CA SER A 159 11.10 11.70 -11.24
C SER A 159 12.35 10.95 -10.79
N GLY A 160 13.48 11.61 -10.61
CA GLY A 160 14.76 10.98 -10.26
C GLY A 160 14.90 10.65 -8.78
N ASN A 161 16.11 10.21 -8.42
CA ASN A 161 16.43 9.80 -7.04
C ASN A 161 15.43 8.73 -6.59
N ASN A 162 14.99 8.72 -5.34
CA ASN A 162 14.09 7.69 -4.84
C ASN A 162 12.60 7.90 -5.18
N ALA A 163 12.24 8.86 -6.03
CA ALA A 163 10.83 9.06 -6.42
C ALA A 163 10.26 7.85 -7.15
N ASN A 164 11.12 7.10 -7.83
CA ASN A 164 10.83 5.81 -8.42
C ASN A 164 11.96 4.84 -8.06
N SER A 165 11.64 3.73 -7.41
CA SER A 165 12.64 2.77 -6.95
C SER A 165 12.14 1.33 -7.04
N TYR A 166 13.06 0.38 -6.90
CA TYR A 166 12.69 -1.02 -6.75
C TYR A 166 13.52 -1.72 -5.68
N GLN A 167 12.92 -2.76 -5.11
CA GLN A 167 13.49 -3.57 -4.06
C GLN A 167 13.44 -5.05 -4.45
N LEU A 168 14.41 -5.81 -3.96
CA LEU A 168 14.54 -7.25 -4.15
C LEU A 168 14.49 -7.92 -2.78
N PHE A 169 13.64 -8.93 -2.61
CA PHE A 169 13.59 -9.73 -1.39
C PHE A 169 13.15 -11.16 -1.70
N SER A 170 13.33 -12.05 -0.73
CA SER A 170 12.94 -13.45 -0.84
C SER A 170 12.21 -13.89 0.42
N ALA A 171 11.15 -14.68 0.26
CA ALA A 171 10.37 -15.22 1.38
C ALA A 171 9.78 -16.58 1.02
N GLU A 172 9.87 -17.55 1.94
CA GLU A 172 9.30 -18.91 1.77
C GLU A 172 9.64 -19.57 0.42
N GLY A 173 10.87 -19.36 -0.07
CA GLY A 173 11.38 -19.92 -1.32
C GLY A 173 10.91 -19.21 -2.61
N TYR A 174 10.32 -18.02 -2.49
CA TYR A 174 9.94 -17.17 -3.62
C TYR A 174 10.80 -15.90 -3.65
N ASP A 175 11.25 -15.53 -4.84
CA ASP A 175 12.00 -14.30 -5.10
C ASP A 175 11.07 -13.22 -5.65
N PHE A 176 11.22 -12.00 -5.16
CA PHE A 176 10.38 -10.85 -5.50
C PHE A 176 11.22 -9.70 -6.07
N VAL A 177 10.59 -8.95 -6.97
CA VAL A 177 10.95 -7.59 -7.37
C VAL A 177 9.76 -6.69 -7.08
N PHE A 178 9.97 -5.61 -6.34
CA PHE A 178 8.89 -4.72 -5.91
C PHE A 178 9.23 -3.29 -6.32
N LEU A 179 8.48 -2.73 -7.28
CA LEU A 179 8.67 -1.35 -7.73
C LEU A 179 7.71 -0.41 -7.00
N HIS A 180 8.20 0.79 -6.70
CA HIS A 180 7.42 1.91 -6.18
C HIS A 180 7.53 3.06 -7.17
N LEU A 181 6.41 3.39 -7.80
CA LEU A 181 6.34 4.37 -8.88
C LEU A 181 5.56 5.61 -8.43
N GLU A 182 6.08 6.78 -8.78
CA GLU A 182 5.49 8.07 -8.48
C GLU A 182 4.08 8.24 -9.09
N CYS A 183 3.29 9.12 -8.49
CA CYS A 183 1.97 9.50 -8.99
C CYS A 183 2.02 9.96 -10.46
N ASN A 184 1.26 9.28 -11.33
CA ASN A 184 1.21 9.51 -12.77
C ASN A 184 2.59 9.45 -13.46
N ALA A 185 3.41 8.45 -13.10
CA ALA A 185 4.74 8.19 -13.65
C ALA A 185 4.85 8.48 -15.18
N PRO A 186 5.75 9.39 -15.60
CA PRO A 186 5.97 9.71 -17.01
C PRO A 186 6.56 8.55 -17.84
N ASP A 187 6.57 8.71 -19.17
CA ASP A 187 7.04 7.67 -20.10
C ASP A 187 8.51 7.25 -19.87
N ASP A 188 9.41 8.19 -19.55
CA ASP A 188 10.81 7.87 -19.23
C ASP A 188 10.93 6.95 -17.99
N VAL A 189 10.04 7.12 -17.02
CA VAL A 189 9.96 6.25 -15.84
C VAL A 189 9.34 4.90 -16.17
N LEU A 190 8.30 4.86 -17.01
CA LEU A 190 7.67 3.61 -17.42
C LEU A 190 8.59 2.75 -18.28
N ASP A 191 9.41 3.34 -19.13
CA ASP A 191 10.43 2.64 -19.90
C ASP A 191 11.48 2.00 -18.99
N TRP A 192 11.95 2.72 -17.98
CA TRP A 192 12.82 2.15 -16.94
C TRP A 192 12.13 1.04 -16.13
N ALA A 193 10.87 1.22 -15.75
CA ALA A 193 10.12 0.18 -15.03
C ALA A 193 9.96 -1.08 -15.90
N ASN A 194 9.75 -0.92 -17.21
CA ASN A 194 9.73 -2.02 -18.17
C ASN A 194 11.07 -2.78 -18.18
N GLU A 195 12.19 -2.07 -18.17
CA GLU A 195 13.53 -2.67 -18.12
C GLU A 195 13.76 -3.45 -16.82
N VAL A 196 13.42 -2.87 -15.66
CA VAL A 196 13.55 -3.55 -14.35
C VAL A 196 12.70 -4.82 -14.28
N LEU A 197 11.43 -4.74 -14.71
CA LEU A 197 10.52 -5.88 -14.71
C LEU A 197 10.99 -7.00 -15.66
N ALA A 198 11.55 -6.63 -16.82
CA ALA A 198 12.12 -7.56 -17.78
C ALA A 198 13.45 -8.17 -17.30
N GLN A 199 14.32 -7.38 -16.63
CA GLN A 199 15.58 -7.86 -16.06
C GLN A 199 15.34 -8.88 -14.94
N HIS A 200 14.24 -8.71 -14.20
CA HIS A 200 13.83 -9.58 -13.09
C HIS A 200 12.64 -10.49 -13.45
N PHE A 201 12.56 -10.94 -14.71
CA PHE A 201 11.46 -11.77 -15.22
C PHE A 201 11.28 -13.11 -14.48
N ASP A 202 12.32 -13.58 -13.79
CA ASP A 202 12.38 -14.80 -12.99
C ASP A 202 11.85 -14.60 -11.55
N ARG A 203 11.67 -13.35 -11.12
CA ARG A 203 11.11 -12.96 -9.82
C ARG A 203 9.64 -12.59 -9.98
N ARG A 204 8.85 -12.76 -8.91
CA ARG A 204 7.47 -12.25 -8.86
C ARG A 204 7.49 -10.74 -8.72
N ALA A 205 6.79 -10.06 -9.61
CA ALA A 205 6.72 -8.61 -9.59
C ALA A 205 5.48 -8.10 -8.85
N ILE A 206 5.71 -7.10 -8.00
CA ILE A 206 4.69 -6.27 -7.36
C ILE A 206 4.99 -4.82 -7.71
N VAL A 207 3.94 -4.02 -7.92
CA VAL A 207 4.08 -2.57 -8.10
C VAL A 207 3.24 -1.86 -7.05
N THR A 208 3.76 -0.79 -6.48
CA THR A 208 2.97 0.23 -5.80
C THR A 208 3.01 1.50 -6.63
N THR A 209 1.85 2.11 -6.83
CA THR A 209 1.75 3.46 -7.38
C THR A 209 0.55 4.15 -6.76
N HIS A 210 0.65 5.45 -6.53
CA HIS A 210 -0.33 6.18 -5.76
C HIS A 210 -1.72 6.20 -6.42
N MET A 211 -1.80 6.70 -7.66
CA MET A 211 -3.04 6.72 -8.45
C MET A 211 -3.17 5.44 -9.28
N TYR A 212 -4.23 4.66 -9.05
CA TYR A 212 -4.57 3.56 -9.96
C TYR A 212 -6.08 3.28 -10.11
N LEU A 213 -6.73 2.79 -9.05
CA LEU A 213 -8.19 2.56 -9.02
C LEU A 213 -8.92 3.77 -8.46
N GLY A 214 -10.13 4.06 -8.97
CA GLY A 214 -10.96 5.19 -8.53
C GLY A 214 -12.11 5.48 -9.48
N PRO A 215 -12.74 6.67 -9.41
CA PRO A 215 -13.63 7.17 -10.46
C PRO A 215 -12.97 7.07 -11.83
N ARG A 216 -13.59 6.31 -12.74
CA ARG A 216 -12.97 5.98 -14.03
C ARG A 216 -12.72 7.25 -14.84
N GLU A 217 -13.73 8.11 -14.91
CA GLU A 217 -13.62 9.45 -15.48
C GLU A 217 -13.26 10.46 -14.39
N ARG A 218 -12.69 11.60 -14.79
CA ARG A 218 -12.35 12.67 -13.84
C ARG A 218 -13.64 13.24 -13.24
N PRO A 219 -13.81 13.20 -11.91
CA PRO A 219 -14.94 13.83 -11.22
C PRO A 219 -15.12 15.29 -11.64
N THR A 220 -16.35 15.68 -11.98
CA THR A 220 -16.71 17.08 -12.24
C THR A 220 -17.49 17.69 -11.08
N ASP A 221 -18.15 16.85 -10.28
CA ASP A 221 -18.88 17.23 -9.08
C ASP A 221 -18.34 16.49 -7.85
N PRO A 222 -18.43 17.06 -6.62
CA PRO A 222 -17.94 16.41 -5.41
C PRO A 222 -18.54 15.03 -5.13
N SER A 223 -19.80 14.79 -5.51
CA SER A 223 -20.48 13.50 -5.35
C SER A 223 -19.89 12.39 -6.22
N ASP A 224 -19.29 12.73 -7.37
CA ASP A 224 -18.74 11.75 -8.31
C ASP A 224 -17.61 10.91 -7.70
N TYR A 225 -16.87 11.49 -6.75
CA TYR A 225 -15.85 10.77 -6.00
C TYR A 225 -16.43 9.54 -5.26
N PHE A 226 -17.70 9.61 -4.83
CA PHE A 226 -18.42 8.50 -4.21
C PHE A 226 -19.17 7.67 -5.25
N ASP A 227 -19.94 8.32 -6.12
CA ASP A 227 -21.01 7.65 -6.88
C ASP A 227 -20.63 7.26 -8.31
N ALA A 228 -19.65 7.93 -8.92
CA ALA A 228 -19.32 7.67 -10.32
C ALA A 228 -18.78 6.25 -10.53
N PRO A 229 -18.96 5.66 -11.72
CA PRO A 229 -18.42 4.33 -12.03
C PRO A 229 -16.92 4.23 -11.71
N LYS A 230 -16.56 3.22 -10.93
CA LYS A 230 -15.18 3.00 -10.46
C LYS A 230 -14.45 1.98 -11.33
N GLY A 231 -13.13 2.12 -11.44
CA GLY A 231 -12.25 1.23 -12.20
C GLY A 231 -10.82 1.75 -12.29
N VAL A 232 -10.05 1.26 -13.26
CA VAL A 232 -8.76 1.86 -13.62
C VAL A 232 -9.03 3.26 -14.18
N MET A 233 -8.45 4.29 -13.56
CA MET A 233 -8.73 5.69 -13.89
C MET A 233 -8.14 6.10 -15.24
N LEU A 234 -8.81 7.06 -15.91
CA LEU A 234 -8.44 7.59 -17.22
C LEU A 234 -7.83 8.99 -17.18
N TRP A 235 -7.56 9.52 -15.98
CA TRP A 235 -7.13 10.91 -15.77
C TRP A 235 -5.90 11.00 -14.86
N THR A 236 -5.30 12.19 -14.80
CA THR A 236 -4.06 12.47 -14.06
C THR A 236 -4.23 13.66 -13.10
N LYS A 237 -3.41 13.69 -12.04
CA LYS A 237 -3.24 14.81 -11.10
C LYS A 237 -1.88 15.49 -11.19
N ARG A 238 -0.86 14.78 -11.69
CA ARG A 238 0.55 15.20 -11.70
C ARG A 238 1.17 15.08 -13.09
N HIS A 239 2.31 15.74 -13.27
CA HIS A 239 3.13 15.77 -14.49
C HIS A 239 2.49 16.39 -15.74
N GLY A 240 1.23 16.85 -15.69
CA GLY A 240 0.56 17.47 -16.83
C GLY A 240 0.59 16.53 -18.05
N ASP A 241 1.00 17.05 -19.20
CA ASP A 241 1.08 16.28 -20.45
C ASP A 241 2.12 15.15 -20.43
N ARG A 242 3.10 15.19 -19.50
CA ARG A 242 4.06 14.09 -19.33
C ARG A 242 3.49 12.94 -18.50
N GLY A 243 2.45 13.20 -17.70
CA GLY A 243 1.90 12.23 -16.77
C GLY A 243 1.07 11.18 -17.48
N ASN A 244 1.21 9.92 -17.06
CA ASN A 244 0.36 8.85 -17.53
C ASN A 244 -0.83 8.65 -16.59
N SER A 245 -2.02 8.50 -17.16
CA SER A 245 -3.17 7.97 -16.43
C SER A 245 -2.92 6.52 -16.03
N PRO A 246 -3.60 5.99 -15.00
CA PRO A 246 -3.50 4.57 -14.65
C PRO A 246 -3.73 3.60 -15.81
N GLN A 247 -4.67 3.91 -16.70
CA GLN A 247 -4.90 3.11 -17.90
C GLN A 247 -3.69 3.16 -18.86
N GLN A 248 -3.07 4.33 -19.05
CA GLN A 248 -1.85 4.42 -19.86
C GLN A 248 -0.67 3.67 -19.21
N MET A 249 -0.52 3.74 -17.88
CA MET A 249 0.49 2.96 -17.16
C MET A 249 0.27 1.45 -17.32
N TRP A 250 -0.99 1.01 -17.32
CA TRP A 250 -1.35 -0.36 -17.64
C TRP A 250 -0.94 -0.77 -19.05
N ASP A 251 -1.38 -0.01 -20.07
CA ASP A 251 -1.15 -0.33 -21.49
C ASP A 251 0.34 -0.23 -21.91
N LYS A 252 1.07 0.71 -21.30
CA LYS A 252 2.49 0.98 -21.63
C LYS A 252 3.47 0.10 -20.84
N CYS A 253 3.09 -0.36 -19.66
CA CYS A 253 3.99 -1.10 -18.77
C CYS A 253 3.32 -2.34 -18.14
N PHE A 254 2.33 -2.17 -17.27
CA PHE A 254 1.93 -3.24 -16.36
C PHE A 254 1.37 -4.50 -17.06
N SER A 255 0.59 -4.33 -18.13
CA SER A 255 0.02 -5.48 -18.86
C SER A 255 1.09 -6.37 -19.50
N ARG A 256 2.26 -5.81 -19.80
CA ARG A 256 3.28 -6.43 -20.66
C ARG A 256 4.15 -7.46 -19.94
N HIS A 257 4.11 -7.51 -18.62
CA HIS A 257 5.05 -8.29 -17.83
C HIS A 257 4.39 -9.53 -17.25
N ARG A 258 4.78 -10.70 -17.75
CA ARG A 258 4.25 -12.00 -17.28
C ARG A 258 4.46 -12.26 -15.78
N ASN A 259 5.47 -11.63 -15.17
CA ASN A 259 5.82 -11.79 -13.77
C ASN A 259 5.08 -10.83 -12.83
N LEU A 260 4.43 -9.78 -13.35
CA LEU A 260 3.58 -8.89 -12.54
C LEU A 260 2.28 -9.60 -12.17
N PHE A 261 1.95 -9.58 -10.88
CA PHE A 261 0.71 -10.20 -10.38
C PHE A 261 -0.07 -9.31 -9.40
N MET A 262 0.52 -8.21 -8.93
CA MET A 262 -0.12 -7.36 -7.92
C MET A 262 0.28 -5.89 -8.09
N ILE A 263 -0.71 -5.01 -7.94
CA ILE A 263 -0.58 -3.55 -7.95
C ILE A 263 -1.27 -3.00 -6.70
N PHE A 264 -0.56 -2.28 -5.84
CA PHE A 264 -1.12 -1.53 -4.72
C PHE A 264 -1.27 -0.05 -5.06
N CYS A 265 -2.35 0.57 -4.57
CA CYS A 265 -2.63 1.99 -4.77
C CYS A 265 -3.42 2.62 -3.61
N GLY A 266 -3.44 3.96 -3.59
CA GLY A 266 -4.12 4.81 -2.60
C GLY A 266 -4.95 5.89 -3.31
N ASP A 267 -4.81 7.17 -2.92
CA ASP A 267 -5.33 8.37 -3.60
C ASP A 267 -6.85 8.64 -3.47
N GLN A 268 -7.65 7.59 -3.27
CA GLN A 268 -9.10 7.64 -3.39
C GLN A 268 -9.84 7.39 -2.07
N SER A 269 -9.69 8.29 -1.10
CA SER A 269 -10.32 8.23 0.24
C SER A 269 -11.85 8.20 0.25
N ARG A 270 -12.48 8.54 -0.87
CA ARG A 270 -13.95 8.46 -1.09
C ARG A 270 -14.40 7.19 -1.83
N THR A 271 -13.43 6.36 -2.21
CA THR A 271 -13.63 4.96 -2.61
C THR A 271 -13.13 4.01 -1.51
N GLN A 272 -12.08 4.40 -0.77
CA GLN A 272 -11.39 3.72 0.35
C GLN A 272 -10.80 2.34 0.05
N ALA A 273 -11.61 1.46 -0.51
CA ALA A 273 -11.27 0.07 -0.74
C ALA A 273 -11.87 -0.36 -2.07
N MET A 274 -11.04 -0.96 -2.91
CA MET A 274 -11.48 -1.55 -4.17
C MET A 274 -10.49 -2.62 -4.58
N ARG A 275 -10.99 -3.70 -5.17
CA ARG A 275 -10.16 -4.67 -5.88
C ARG A 275 -10.63 -4.85 -7.31
N LEU A 276 -9.68 -5.07 -8.21
CA LEU A 276 -9.96 -5.41 -9.59
C LEU A 276 -8.93 -6.45 -10.05
N THR A 277 -9.38 -7.49 -10.76
CA THR A 277 -8.47 -8.43 -11.42
C THR A 277 -8.48 -8.16 -12.91
N ALA A 278 -7.33 -7.78 -13.45
CA ALA A 278 -7.11 -7.61 -14.88
C ALA A 278 -6.30 -8.77 -15.44
N ARG A 279 -6.36 -8.96 -16.77
CA ARG A 279 -5.53 -9.93 -17.48
C ARG A 279 -4.39 -9.23 -18.21
N GLY A 280 -3.15 -9.56 -17.84
CA GLY A 280 -1.97 -9.11 -18.60
C GLY A 280 -1.91 -9.76 -19.99
N ASP A 281 -1.03 -9.26 -20.84
CA ASP A 281 -0.89 -9.67 -22.25
C ASP A 281 -0.45 -11.12 -22.39
N HIS A 282 0.17 -11.69 -21.34
CA HIS A 282 0.54 -13.10 -21.25
C HIS A 282 -0.51 -13.97 -20.55
N GLY A 283 -1.72 -13.44 -20.31
CA GLY A 283 -2.82 -14.14 -19.65
C GLY A 283 -2.74 -14.18 -18.13
N ASN A 284 -1.74 -13.51 -17.51
CA ASN A 284 -1.62 -13.34 -16.06
C ASN A 284 -2.95 -12.91 -15.45
N PRO A 285 -3.33 -13.36 -14.26
CA PRO A 285 -4.06 -12.48 -13.36
C PRO A 285 -3.11 -11.39 -12.80
N VAL A 286 -3.57 -10.14 -12.80
CA VAL A 286 -2.96 -9.03 -12.03
C VAL A 286 -4.01 -8.45 -11.11
N TYR A 287 -3.76 -8.50 -9.81
CA TYR A 287 -4.65 -7.96 -8.78
C TYR A 287 -4.30 -6.49 -8.52
N ALA A 288 -5.19 -5.59 -8.87
CA ALA A 288 -5.12 -4.19 -8.48
C ALA A 288 -5.92 -3.98 -7.20
N LEU A 289 -5.29 -3.37 -6.19
CA LEU A 289 -5.78 -3.35 -4.82
C LEU A 289 -5.61 -1.94 -4.24
N LEU A 290 -6.73 -1.28 -4.00
CA LEU A 290 -6.82 0.05 -3.42
C LEU A 290 -6.94 -0.05 -1.89
N SER A 291 -6.12 0.74 -1.19
CA SER A 291 -6.14 0.89 0.26
C SER A 291 -5.92 2.38 0.61
N ASP A 292 -7.00 3.15 0.73
CA ASP A 292 -7.01 4.52 1.25
C ASP A 292 -7.96 4.60 2.45
N TYR A 293 -7.51 3.97 3.54
CA TYR A 293 -8.29 3.82 4.77
C TYR A 293 -8.18 5.00 5.72
N GLY A 294 -7.23 5.91 5.51
CA GLY A 294 -6.92 6.96 6.44
C GLY A 294 -6.74 6.42 7.86
N VAL A 295 -7.66 6.77 8.76
CA VAL A 295 -7.67 6.34 10.17
C VAL A 295 -8.26 4.94 10.41
N HIS A 296 -8.84 4.30 9.40
CA HIS A 296 -9.60 3.05 9.52
C HIS A 296 -8.77 1.77 9.33
N GLY A 297 -7.45 1.90 9.14
CA GLY A 297 -6.51 0.79 9.24
C GLY A 297 -5.49 0.73 8.12
N LEU A 298 -4.65 -0.29 8.19
CA LEU A 298 -3.71 -0.68 7.16
C LEU A 298 -4.08 -2.07 6.63
N ARG A 299 -3.46 -2.48 5.52
CA ARG A 299 -3.71 -3.81 4.95
C ARG A 299 -2.51 -4.73 5.09
N VAL A 300 -2.76 -5.94 5.57
CA VAL A 300 -1.78 -7.03 5.62
C VAL A 300 -2.17 -8.05 4.56
N TYR A 301 -1.29 -8.27 3.59
CA TYR A 301 -1.42 -9.31 2.59
C TYR A 301 -0.56 -10.50 2.99
N ARG A 302 -1.20 -11.54 3.50
CA ARG A 302 -0.55 -12.77 3.96
C ARG A 302 -0.59 -13.82 2.88
N VAL A 303 0.57 -14.16 2.35
CA VAL A 303 0.73 -15.26 1.39
C VAL A 303 0.91 -16.56 2.16
N VAL A 304 0.09 -17.55 1.84
CA VAL A 304 0.18 -18.91 2.40
C VAL A 304 0.46 -19.89 1.25
N PRO A 305 1.75 -20.11 0.91
CA PRO A 305 2.13 -20.92 -0.24
C PRO A 305 1.62 -22.36 -0.22
N SER A 306 1.45 -22.97 0.96
CA SER A 306 0.92 -24.33 1.10
C SER A 306 -0.55 -24.44 0.66
N GLU A 307 -1.29 -23.33 0.72
CA GLU A 307 -2.70 -23.25 0.34
C GLU A 307 -2.91 -22.66 -1.06
N ASN A 308 -1.88 -22.07 -1.65
CA ASN A 308 -1.98 -21.28 -2.89
C ASN A 308 -2.94 -20.08 -2.75
N LEU A 309 -2.91 -19.42 -1.59
CA LEU A 309 -3.79 -18.29 -1.26
C LEU A 309 -3.02 -17.07 -0.76
N ILE A 310 -3.59 -15.89 -0.98
CA ILE A 310 -3.22 -14.62 -0.34
C ILE A 310 -4.44 -14.14 0.44
N TYR A 311 -4.30 -13.99 1.75
CA TYR A 311 -5.32 -13.39 2.61
C TYR A 311 -5.06 -11.88 2.68
N ALA A 312 -6.01 -11.08 2.20
CA ALA A 312 -6.01 -9.64 2.36
C ALA A 312 -6.81 -9.30 3.62
N GLN A 313 -6.13 -8.77 4.63
CA GLN A 313 -6.70 -8.51 5.95
C GLN A 313 -6.50 -7.05 6.30
N THR A 314 -7.59 -6.31 6.43
CA THR A 314 -7.54 -4.91 6.87
C THR A 314 -7.63 -4.86 8.38
N TYR A 315 -6.65 -4.25 9.03
CA TYR A 315 -6.54 -4.18 10.48
C TYR A 315 -6.34 -2.73 10.90
N ASN A 316 -7.03 -2.31 11.96
CA ASN A 316 -6.89 -0.98 12.52
C ASN A 316 -6.06 -1.03 13.81
N PRO A 317 -4.77 -0.64 13.78
CA PRO A 317 -3.92 -0.58 14.96
C PRO A 317 -4.43 0.31 16.09
N ILE A 318 -5.22 1.35 15.78
CA ILE A 318 -5.74 2.28 16.79
C ILE A 318 -6.87 1.62 17.58
N GLU A 319 -7.73 0.86 16.90
CA GLU A 319 -8.85 0.15 17.53
C GLU A 319 -8.46 -1.26 18.03
N GLY A 320 -7.34 -1.80 17.56
CA GLY A 320 -6.90 -3.16 17.90
C GLY A 320 -7.76 -4.25 17.26
N ALA A 321 -8.36 -3.98 16.09
CA ALA A 321 -9.40 -4.83 15.51
C ALA A 321 -9.29 -4.96 13.98
N LEU A 322 -9.78 -6.08 13.44
CA LEU A 322 -10.06 -6.19 12.01
C LEU A 322 -11.12 -5.16 11.59
N CYS A 323 -10.91 -4.54 10.43
CA CYS A 323 -11.92 -3.69 9.81
C CYS A 323 -13.02 -4.58 9.23
N GLU A 324 -14.22 -4.46 9.80
CA GLU A 324 -15.42 -5.21 9.40
C GLU A 324 -16.28 -4.45 8.37
N GLY A 325 -15.98 -3.17 8.15
CA GLY A 325 -16.65 -2.27 7.22
C GLY A 325 -16.35 -0.80 7.58
N THR A 326 -16.59 0.11 6.64
CA THR A 326 -16.54 1.56 6.85
C THR A 326 -17.86 2.20 6.43
N GLU A 327 -18.03 3.51 6.69
CA GLU A 327 -19.22 4.23 6.22
C GLU A 327 -19.32 4.26 4.68
N ILE A 328 -18.17 4.32 3.99
CA ILE A 328 -18.10 4.43 2.52
C ILE A 328 -18.15 3.05 1.87
N VAL A 329 -17.51 2.05 2.48
CA VAL A 329 -17.49 0.67 2.01
C VAL A 329 -17.97 -0.23 3.16
N PRO A 330 -19.28 -0.49 3.27
CA PRO A 330 -19.81 -1.24 4.40
C PRO A 330 -19.57 -2.76 4.30
N ASP A 331 -19.27 -3.25 3.09
CA ASP A 331 -19.19 -4.68 2.83
C ASP A 331 -17.86 -5.27 3.31
N ARG A 332 -17.91 -6.08 4.37
CA ARG A 332 -16.75 -6.81 4.94
C ARG A 332 -15.86 -7.48 3.90
N GLU A 333 -16.46 -8.01 2.85
CA GLU A 333 -15.73 -8.71 1.78
C GLU A 333 -14.78 -7.80 1.00
N GLU A 334 -14.88 -6.47 1.09
CA GLU A 334 -13.90 -5.52 0.55
C GLU A 334 -12.73 -5.23 1.50
N HIS A 335 -12.84 -5.68 2.75
CA HIS A 335 -11.82 -5.49 3.80
C HIS A 335 -11.09 -6.79 4.15
N GLN A 336 -11.81 -7.92 4.07
CA GLN A 336 -11.35 -9.26 4.41
C GLN A 336 -11.68 -10.19 3.24
N PHE A 337 -10.67 -10.51 2.42
CA PHE A 337 -10.87 -11.37 1.25
C PHE A 337 -9.65 -12.24 0.96
N VAL A 338 -9.84 -13.19 0.05
CA VAL A 338 -8.82 -14.15 -0.35
C VAL A 338 -8.61 -14.08 -1.86
N LEU A 339 -7.35 -14.03 -2.27
CA LEU A 339 -6.92 -14.10 -3.66
C LEU A 339 -6.19 -15.43 -3.91
N SER A 340 -6.21 -15.91 -5.14
CA SER A 340 -5.39 -17.07 -5.51
C SER A 340 -3.93 -16.67 -5.69
N TYR A 341 -3.02 -17.48 -5.14
CA TYR A 341 -1.58 -17.38 -5.33
C TYR A 341 -1.09 -18.55 -6.20
N ASP A 342 -0.73 -18.29 -7.45
CA ASP A 342 -0.16 -19.34 -8.32
C ASP A 342 1.27 -19.68 -7.88
N PRO A 343 1.57 -20.87 -7.32
CA PRO A 343 2.91 -21.23 -6.84
C PRO A 343 3.91 -21.52 -7.97
N ALA A 344 3.44 -21.83 -9.19
CA ALA A 344 4.29 -22.28 -10.29
C ALA A 344 5.05 -21.15 -10.98
N ARG A 345 4.68 -19.90 -10.69
CA ARG A 345 5.09 -18.73 -11.47
C ARG A 345 6.51 -18.21 -11.23
N ALA A 346 7.16 -18.64 -10.15
CA ALA A 346 8.55 -18.29 -9.81
C ALA A 346 9.03 -19.09 -8.58
N ARG A 347 9.13 -20.41 -8.70
CA ARG A 347 10.04 -21.14 -7.81
C ARG A 347 11.42 -21.04 -8.41
N SER A 348 12.42 -20.65 -7.61
CA SER A 348 13.81 -20.70 -8.05
C SER A 348 14.11 -22.10 -8.56
N SER A 349 14.36 -22.22 -9.87
CA SER A 349 14.89 -23.45 -10.43
C SER A 349 16.38 -23.48 -10.10
N VAL A 350 16.72 -23.82 -8.86
CA VAL A 350 18.04 -24.40 -8.56
C VAL A 350 18.04 -25.83 -9.10
N PHE A 351 17.97 -25.96 -10.43
CA PHE A 351 18.43 -27.17 -11.09
C PHE A 351 19.93 -26.98 -11.33
N LEU A 352 20.69 -27.56 -10.40
CA LEU A 352 22.08 -27.93 -10.60
C LEU A 352 22.18 -28.71 -11.92
N TYR A 353 22.71 -28.09 -12.97
CA TYR A 353 23.32 -28.85 -14.03
C TYR A 353 24.59 -29.50 -13.46
N LYS A 354 24.55 -30.82 -13.33
CA LYS A 354 25.74 -31.66 -13.28
C LYS A 354 26.29 -31.86 -14.69
#